data_AF-A0A7C5J4H3-F1
#
_entry.id   AF-A0A7C5J4H3-F1
#
_cell.length_a   1.000
_cell.length_b   1.000
_cell.length_c   1.000
_cell.angle_alpha   90.00
_cell.angle_beta   90.00
_cell.angle_gamma   90.00
#
_symmetry.space_group_name_H-M   'P 1'
#
loop_
_entity.id
_entity.type
_entity.pdbx_description
1 polymer ?
#
loop_
_entity_poly.entity_id
_entity_poly.type
_entity_poly.pdbx_seq_one_letter_code
_entity_poly.pdbx_strand_id
1 'polypeptide(L)'
;MTMHTSRWILGLALTSFMALAVGEGCGGNADTNADGGGSADPSTGPGPSTTGLGEGLPCDVVDVLAQECVACHADPPTAGAPVTLLTYDDLLAPAASDPSKTLAEVSLERMKDTVAPMPPGLGPSDEAIAVFEAWVA
;
A
#
# COMPACT_ATOMS: atom_id res chain seq x y z
N MET A 1 -52.53 -11.09 28.41
CA MET A 1 -51.36 -11.03 29.29
C MET A 1 -50.59 -12.34 29.19
N THR A 2 -49.46 -12.37 28.48
CA THR A 2 -48.32 -13.25 28.81
C THR A 2 -47.06 -12.63 28.21
N MET A 3 -46.28 -11.94 29.05
CA MET A 3 -44.98 -11.37 28.69
C MET A 3 -43.96 -12.52 28.61
N HIS A 4 -43.33 -12.73 27.46
CA HIS A 4 -42.10 -13.51 27.37
C HIS A 4 -40.91 -12.56 27.24
N THR A 5 -40.42 -12.14 28.40
CA THR A 5 -39.07 -11.64 28.59
C THR A 5 -38.09 -12.81 28.43
N SER A 6 -37.15 -12.73 27.51
CA SER A 6 -35.94 -13.56 27.56
C SER A 6 -34.72 -12.73 27.22
N ARG A 7 -34.18 -12.18 28.31
CA ARG A 7 -32.89 -11.53 28.41
C ARG A 7 -31.84 -12.63 28.33
N TRP A 8 -31.07 -12.67 27.26
CA TRP A 8 -29.82 -13.43 27.21
C TRP A 8 -28.67 -12.43 27.35
N ILE A 9 -28.23 -12.25 28.58
CA ILE A 9 -26.94 -11.63 28.94
C ILE A 9 -26.10 -12.78 29.48
N LEU A 10 -25.02 -13.13 28.78
CA LEU A 10 -23.77 -13.79 29.23
C LEU A 10 -23.13 -14.42 27.98
N GLY A 11 -21.85 -14.23 27.64
CA GLY A 11 -20.76 -13.74 28.45
C GLY A 11 -19.64 -13.16 27.59
N LEU A 12 -18.91 -12.25 28.21
CA LEU A 12 -17.59 -11.80 27.84
C LEU A 12 -16.66 -13.00 27.59
N ALA A 13 -16.09 -13.07 26.40
CA ALA A 13 -14.80 -13.70 26.18
C ALA A 13 -13.89 -12.65 25.54
N LEU A 14 -13.26 -11.83 26.40
CA LEU A 14 -12.05 -11.10 26.06
C LEU A 14 -10.95 -12.15 25.84
N THR A 15 -10.80 -12.64 24.61
CA THR A 15 -9.55 -13.29 24.21
C THR A 15 -8.67 -12.20 23.60
N SER A 16 -7.91 -11.54 24.46
CA SER A 16 -6.73 -10.76 24.07
C SER A 16 -5.78 -11.69 23.32
N PHE A 17 -5.87 -11.68 22.00
CA PHE A 17 -4.81 -12.21 21.15
C PHE A 17 -3.67 -11.22 21.18
N MET A 18 -2.66 -11.57 21.98
CA MET A 18 -1.40 -10.86 22.10
C MET A 18 -0.70 -10.94 20.74
N ALA A 19 -0.70 -9.82 20.01
CA ALA A 19 0.00 -9.66 18.75
C ALA A 19 1.50 -9.84 18.99
N LEU A 20 2.05 -10.95 18.49
CA LEU A 20 3.48 -11.16 18.38
C LEU A 20 3.91 -10.67 16.98
N ALA A 21 4.16 -9.37 16.88
CA ALA A 21 4.83 -8.80 15.72
C ALA A 21 6.33 -9.11 15.83
N VAL A 22 6.78 -10.15 15.12
CA VAL A 22 8.19 -10.22 14.70
C VAL A 22 8.32 -9.19 13.59
N GLY A 23 8.88 -8.03 13.95
CA GLY A 23 9.36 -7.05 12.98
C GLY A 23 10.70 -7.51 12.45
N GLU A 24 10.68 -8.37 11.43
CA GLU A 24 11.85 -8.54 10.56
C GLU A 24 11.91 -7.27 9.70
N GLY A 25 12.86 -6.39 10.03
CA GLY A 25 12.79 -4.97 9.70
C GLY A 25 12.96 -4.59 8.23
N CYS A 26 12.54 -3.38 7.90
CA CYS A 26 13.12 -2.61 6.80
C CYS A 26 14.55 -2.23 7.18
N GLY A 27 15.48 -3.15 6.93
CA GLY A 27 16.91 -2.91 6.99
C GLY A 27 17.42 -2.62 5.58
N GLY A 28 17.51 -1.35 5.21
CA GLY A 28 18.26 -0.95 4.01
C GLY A 28 19.72 -1.33 4.16
N ASN A 29 20.22 -2.21 3.30
CA ASN A 29 21.64 -2.46 3.14
C ASN A 29 22.18 -1.56 2.03
N ALA A 30 22.53 -0.31 2.38
CA ALA A 30 23.50 0.44 1.61
C ALA A 30 24.89 -0.18 1.88
N ASP A 31 25.47 -0.83 0.87
CA ASP A 31 26.90 -0.78 0.50
C ASP A 31 27.30 -2.02 -0.32
N THR A 32 27.44 -1.86 -1.64
CA THR A 32 28.70 -2.14 -2.35
C THR A 32 28.74 -1.31 -3.63
N ASN A 33 29.81 -0.52 -3.78
CA ASN A 33 30.19 0.11 -5.04
C ASN A 33 30.18 -0.93 -6.17
N ALA A 34 29.47 -0.61 -7.24
CA ALA A 34 29.79 -1.12 -8.57
C ALA A 34 30.11 0.10 -9.46
N ASP A 35 31.39 0.45 -9.53
CA ASP A 35 31.95 1.12 -10.69
C ASP A 35 31.64 0.26 -11.93
N GLY A 36 30.62 0.65 -12.69
CA GLY A 36 30.23 0.03 -13.94
C GLY A 36 29.98 1.12 -14.97
N GLY A 37 31.02 1.46 -15.73
CA GLY A 37 30.95 2.46 -16.79
C GLY A 37 29.83 2.16 -17.78
N GLY A 38 28.79 2.98 -17.75
CA GLY A 38 27.76 3.00 -18.79
C GLY A 38 28.23 3.86 -19.94
N SER A 39 28.61 3.22 -21.06
CA SER A 39 28.59 3.91 -22.35
C SER A 39 27.16 4.40 -22.58
N ALA A 40 26.95 5.72 -22.47
CA ALA A 40 25.66 6.33 -22.74
C ALA A 40 25.32 6.13 -24.22
N ASP A 41 24.36 5.23 -24.49
CA ASP A 41 23.56 5.29 -25.71
C ASP A 41 22.56 6.45 -25.52
N PRO A 42 22.59 7.51 -26.35
CA PRO A 42 21.78 8.69 -26.14
C PRO A 42 20.29 8.50 -26.50
N SER A 43 19.82 7.26 -26.72
CA SER A 43 18.49 7.00 -27.29
C SER A 43 17.45 6.47 -26.28
N THR A 44 17.82 6.19 -25.03
CA THR A 44 16.89 5.70 -24.00
C THR A 44 16.82 6.72 -22.88
N GLY A 45 15.68 7.40 -22.73
CA GLY A 45 15.41 8.22 -21.55
C GLY A 45 15.49 7.38 -20.28
N PRO A 46 15.67 7.99 -19.09
CA PRO A 46 15.68 7.24 -17.84
C PRO A 46 14.41 6.39 -17.74
N GLY A 47 14.58 5.09 -17.46
CA GLY A 47 13.45 4.20 -17.18
C GLY A 47 12.73 4.60 -15.89
N PRO A 48 11.57 3.97 -15.58
CA PRO A 48 10.85 4.22 -14.34
C PRO A 48 11.77 3.99 -13.13
N SER A 49 11.79 4.97 -12.23
CA SER A 49 12.58 4.98 -11.02
C SER A 49 11.69 4.70 -9.81
N THR A 50 12.26 4.03 -8.81
CA THR A 50 11.63 3.78 -7.50
C THR A 50 12.30 4.60 -6.39
N THR A 51 13.07 5.63 -6.79
CA THR A 51 13.73 6.57 -5.88
C THR A 51 12.71 7.20 -4.95
N GLY A 52 12.94 7.12 -3.64
CA GLY A 52 12.02 7.66 -2.63
C GLY A 52 10.89 6.71 -2.22
N LEU A 53 10.86 5.47 -2.74
CA LEU A 53 9.89 4.46 -2.28
C LEU A 53 9.90 4.36 -0.76
N GLY A 54 8.75 4.60 -0.15
CA GLY A 54 8.58 4.43 1.29
C GLY A 54 9.10 5.58 2.16
N GLU A 55 9.58 6.68 1.58
CA GLU A 55 10.06 7.81 2.37
C GLU A 55 8.93 8.37 3.25
N GLY A 56 9.13 8.32 4.57
CA GLY A 56 8.13 8.76 5.57
C GLY A 56 7.05 7.73 5.92
N LEU A 57 7.11 6.50 5.39
CA LEU A 57 6.09 5.46 5.60
C LEU A 57 6.55 4.35 6.57
N PRO A 58 5.62 3.74 7.33
CA PRO A 58 5.88 2.52 8.08
C PRO A 58 6.36 1.36 7.19
N CYS A 59 7.26 0.51 7.69
CA CYS A 59 7.92 -0.53 6.91
C CYS A 59 6.94 -1.53 6.26
N ASP A 60 5.91 -1.91 6.99
CA ASP A 60 4.83 -2.79 6.50
C ASP A 60 4.04 -2.15 5.35
N VAL A 61 3.82 -0.84 5.39
CA VAL A 61 3.22 -0.09 4.28
C VAL A 61 4.17 -0.04 3.09
N VAL A 62 5.47 0.16 3.31
CA VAL A 62 6.48 0.13 2.23
C VAL A 62 6.49 -1.23 1.53
N ASP A 63 6.39 -2.32 2.29
CA ASP A 63 6.35 -3.67 1.74
C ASP A 63 5.11 -3.90 0.87
N VAL A 64 3.94 -3.36 1.27
CA VAL A 64 2.73 -3.39 0.45
C VAL A 64 2.93 -2.59 -0.84
N LEU A 65 3.44 -1.37 -0.76
CA LEU A 65 3.67 -0.54 -1.96
C LEU A 65 4.63 -1.22 -2.94
N ALA A 66 5.72 -1.79 -2.44
CA ALA A 66 6.73 -2.47 -3.25
C ALA A 66 6.15 -3.67 -4.01
N GLN A 67 5.28 -4.44 -3.37
CA GLN A 67 4.71 -5.67 -3.93
C GLN A 67 3.50 -5.40 -4.83
N GLU A 68 2.65 -4.45 -4.46
CA GLU A 68 1.34 -4.26 -5.10
C GLU A 68 1.31 -3.06 -6.05
N CYS A 69 2.02 -1.96 -5.75
CA CYS A 69 1.77 -0.67 -6.41
C CYS A 69 2.82 -0.29 -7.46
N VAL A 70 4.10 -0.49 -7.15
CA VAL A 70 5.24 0.11 -7.88
C VAL A 70 5.32 -0.29 -9.34
N ALA A 71 4.88 -1.51 -9.69
CA ALA A 71 4.95 -2.02 -11.07
C ALA A 71 4.23 -1.11 -12.09
N CYS A 72 3.19 -0.38 -11.66
CA CYS A 72 2.45 0.56 -12.49
C CYS A 72 2.60 2.02 -12.00
N HIS A 73 2.69 2.23 -10.68
CA HIS A 73 2.67 3.56 -10.06
C HIS A 73 4.07 4.11 -9.69
N ALA A 74 5.10 3.71 -10.44
CA ALA A 74 6.45 4.27 -10.35
C ALA A 74 6.52 5.73 -10.86
N ASP A 75 7.71 6.35 -10.83
CA ASP A 75 7.96 7.67 -11.42
C ASP A 75 8.94 7.58 -12.61
N PRO A 76 8.51 7.90 -13.85
CA PRO A 76 7.14 8.21 -14.25
C PRO A 76 6.22 6.97 -14.17
N PRO A 77 4.88 7.17 -14.05
CA PRO A 77 3.92 6.07 -14.07
C PRO A 77 4.00 5.26 -15.36
N THR A 78 3.74 3.96 -15.24
CA THR A 78 3.77 3.01 -16.36
C THR A 78 2.46 2.22 -16.44
N ALA A 79 2.33 1.37 -17.46
CA ALA A 79 1.17 0.48 -17.65
C ALA A 79 -0.21 1.19 -17.65
N GLY A 80 -0.24 2.48 -17.98
CA GLY A 80 -1.48 3.29 -18.01
C GLY A 80 -1.92 3.85 -16.66
N ALA A 81 -1.12 3.73 -15.60
CA ALA A 81 -1.36 4.44 -14.34
C ALA A 81 -1.24 5.96 -14.55
N PRO A 82 -2.14 6.77 -13.96
CA PRO A 82 -2.14 8.22 -14.15
C PRO A 82 -1.30 8.99 -13.12
N VAL A 83 -0.85 8.33 -12.04
CA VAL A 83 -0.22 8.98 -10.87
C VAL A 83 0.87 8.09 -10.26
N THR A 84 1.84 8.74 -9.59
CA THR A 84 2.84 8.14 -8.71
C THR A 84 2.23 7.80 -7.34
N LEU A 85 2.68 6.71 -6.71
CA LEU A 85 2.26 6.30 -5.36
C LEU A 85 3.47 5.77 -4.55
N LEU A 86 4.61 6.45 -4.65
CA LEU A 86 5.88 5.97 -4.08
C LEU A 86 6.15 6.51 -2.68
N THR A 87 5.73 7.74 -2.42
CA THR A 87 6.09 8.50 -1.21
C THR A 87 4.88 8.76 -0.31
N TYR A 88 5.16 9.14 0.94
CA TYR A 88 4.11 9.65 1.84
C TYR A 88 3.35 10.85 1.24
N ASP A 89 4.07 11.78 0.62
CA ASP A 89 3.47 12.98 0.02
C ASP A 89 2.59 12.66 -1.19
N ASP A 90 3.00 11.69 -2.04
CA ASP A 90 2.14 11.19 -3.12
C ASP A 90 0.81 10.66 -2.56
N LEU A 91 0.89 9.82 -1.54
CA LEU A 91 -0.28 9.16 -0.97
C LEU A 91 -1.24 10.14 -0.27
N LEU A 92 -0.73 11.23 0.30
CA LEU A 92 -1.55 12.28 0.90
C LEU A 92 -2.05 13.34 -0.09
N ALA A 93 -1.60 13.32 -1.35
CA ALA A 93 -2.07 14.26 -2.35
C ALA A 93 -3.57 14.05 -2.64
N PRO A 94 -4.34 15.12 -2.94
CA PRO A 94 -5.74 14.98 -3.32
C PRO A 94 -5.91 14.16 -4.60
N ALA A 95 -6.87 13.25 -4.61
CA ALA A 95 -7.16 12.43 -5.78
C ALA A 95 -7.81 13.26 -6.89
N ALA A 96 -7.33 13.12 -8.12
CA ALA A 96 -7.91 13.82 -9.28
C ALA A 96 -9.36 13.40 -9.57
N SER A 97 -9.73 12.16 -9.22
CA SER A 97 -11.09 11.63 -9.37
C SER A 97 -12.07 12.19 -8.34
N ASP A 98 -11.59 12.47 -7.13
CA ASP A 98 -12.37 13.04 -6.03
C ASP A 98 -11.42 13.82 -5.11
N PRO A 99 -11.32 15.16 -5.28
CA PRO A 99 -10.40 15.97 -4.48
C PRO A 99 -10.74 16.06 -2.99
N SER A 100 -11.87 15.49 -2.55
CA SER A 100 -12.18 15.37 -1.13
C SER A 100 -11.47 14.20 -0.43
N LYS A 101 -10.85 13.31 -1.22
CA LYS A 101 -10.08 12.16 -0.76
C LYS A 101 -8.61 12.30 -1.14
N THR A 102 -7.75 11.70 -0.34
CA THR A 102 -6.34 11.46 -0.64
C THR A 102 -6.18 10.30 -1.63
N LEU A 103 -5.02 10.24 -2.29
CA LEU A 103 -4.67 9.09 -3.12
C LEU A 103 -4.58 7.79 -2.32
N ALA A 104 -4.22 7.84 -1.04
CA ALA A 104 -4.24 6.70 -0.13
C ALA A 104 -5.65 6.12 0.05
N GLU A 105 -6.64 6.97 0.36
CA GLU A 105 -8.04 6.56 0.53
C GLU A 105 -8.61 5.96 -0.77
N VAL A 106 -8.37 6.60 -1.92
CA VAL A 106 -8.81 6.06 -3.22
C VAL A 106 -8.08 4.76 -3.54
N SER A 107 -6.78 4.64 -3.23
CA SER A 107 -6.03 3.39 -3.44
C SER A 107 -6.62 2.24 -2.62
N LEU A 108 -6.97 2.48 -1.36
CA LEU A 108 -7.62 1.47 -0.52
C LEU A 108 -8.97 1.02 -1.10
N GLU A 109 -9.77 1.95 -1.62
CA GLU A 109 -11.04 1.62 -2.30
C GLU A 109 -10.80 0.75 -3.55
N ARG A 110 -9.76 1.06 -4.33
CA ARG A 110 -9.39 0.33 -5.55
C ARG A 110 -8.79 -1.06 -5.25
N MET A 111 -8.08 -1.20 -4.14
CA MET A 111 -7.61 -2.50 -3.63
C MET A 111 -8.76 -3.43 -3.26
N LYS A 112 -9.88 -2.87 -2.78
CA LYS A 112 -11.09 -3.61 -2.38
C LYS A 112 -12.12 -3.81 -3.50
N ASP A 113 -11.89 -3.22 -4.68
CA ASP A 113 -12.82 -3.31 -5.81
C ASP A 113 -12.76 -4.70 -6.46
N THR A 114 -13.82 -5.51 -6.31
CA THR A 114 -13.89 -6.85 -6.91
C THR A 114 -14.33 -6.86 -8.37
N VAL A 115 -14.78 -5.72 -8.92
CA VAL A 115 -15.23 -5.60 -10.32
C VAL A 115 -14.07 -5.16 -11.21
N ALA A 116 -13.25 -4.23 -10.72
CA ALA A 116 -12.06 -3.73 -11.40
C ALA A 116 -10.87 -3.61 -10.42
N PRO A 117 -10.33 -4.74 -9.92
CA PRO A 117 -9.33 -4.74 -8.87
C PRO A 117 -8.04 -4.03 -9.30
N MET A 118 -7.42 -3.37 -8.33
CA MET A 118 -6.05 -2.88 -8.42
C MET A 118 -5.22 -3.48 -7.28
N PRO A 119 -4.15 -4.25 -7.57
CA PRO A 119 -3.59 -4.46 -8.91
C PRO A 119 -4.48 -5.30 -9.84
N PRO A 120 -4.39 -5.11 -11.17
CA PRO A 120 -5.20 -5.86 -12.11
C PRO A 120 -4.97 -7.37 -11.98
N GLY A 121 -6.05 -8.16 -12.09
CA GLY A 121 -6.00 -9.62 -11.93
C GLY A 121 -6.79 -10.06 -10.71
N LEU A 122 -6.12 -10.73 -9.76
CA LEU A 122 -6.77 -11.19 -8.53
C LEU A 122 -6.88 -10.11 -7.46
N GLY A 123 -6.22 -8.95 -7.64
CA GLY A 123 -6.04 -7.97 -6.58
C GLY A 123 -4.99 -8.40 -5.54
N PRO A 124 -4.77 -7.55 -4.52
CA PRO A 124 -3.85 -7.84 -3.42
C PRO A 124 -4.46 -8.87 -2.45
N SER A 125 -3.63 -9.44 -1.56
CA SER A 125 -4.14 -10.34 -0.51
C SER A 125 -4.94 -9.57 0.56
N ASP A 126 -5.79 -10.29 1.31
CA ASP A 126 -6.55 -9.71 2.42
C ASP A 126 -5.62 -9.10 3.49
N GLU A 127 -4.45 -9.71 3.72
CA GLU A 127 -3.44 -9.19 4.65
C GLU A 127 -2.83 -7.86 4.15
N ALA A 128 -2.51 -7.75 2.86
CA ALA A 128 -1.99 -6.52 2.28
C ALA A 128 -3.02 -5.37 2.34
N ILE A 129 -4.29 -5.69 2.09
CA ILE A 129 -5.40 -4.74 2.27
C ILE A 129 -5.48 -4.29 3.73
N ALA A 130 -5.40 -5.21 4.69
CA ALA A 130 -5.51 -4.90 6.11
C ALA A 130 -4.34 -4.02 6.61
N VAL A 131 -3.11 -4.29 6.17
CA VAL A 131 -1.93 -3.46 6.49
C VAL A 131 -2.12 -2.04 5.97
N PHE A 132 -2.49 -1.90 4.70
CA PHE A 132 -2.67 -0.57 4.10
C PHE A 132 -3.84 0.18 4.74
N GLU A 133 -4.96 -0.50 5.01
CA GLU A 133 -6.12 0.07 5.70
C GLU A 133 -5.78 0.58 7.10
N ALA A 134 -4.99 -0.18 7.87
CA ALA A 134 -4.60 0.21 9.22
C ALA A 134 -3.75 1.50 9.25
N TRP A 135 -3.03 1.79 8.16
CA TRP A 135 -2.27 3.03 8.02
C TRP A 135 -3.12 4.22 7.53
N VAL A 136 -4.10 3.97 6.67
CA VAL A 136 -4.99 5.02 6.13
C VAL A 136 -5.98 5.55 7.18
N ALA A 137 -6.36 4.72 8.16
CA ALA A 137 -7.42 4.98 9.13
C ALA A 137 -7.05 5.91 10.30
#